data_AF-A0A4Z0ZYS7-F1
#
_entry.id   AF-A0A4Z0ZYS7-F1
#
_cell.length_a   1.000
_cell.length_b   1.000
_cell.length_c   1.000
_cell.angle_alpha   90.00
_cell.angle_beta   90.00
_cell.angle_gamma   90.00
#
_symmetry.space_group_name_H-M   'P 1'
#
loop_
_entity.id
_entity.type
_entity.pdbx_description
1 polymer ?
#
loop_
_entity_poly.entity_id
_entity_poly.type
_entity_poly.pdbx_seq_one_letter_code
_entity_poly.pdbx_strand_id
1 'polypeptide(L)'
;MNSFFNRSKFKRYPNRSLVLIILLILFSQMFSCKKEKGTNQIEWQNESLSLTSEICKKFRECADTEWKTIPENLKKFTEGRLEETNCQKRFRESNAYKLIGGDPNQIQTHYKECHKSILSMSCGDLQLGKMNQIPACVSFQKIQN
;
A
#
# COMPACT_ATOMS: atom_id res chain seq x y z
N MET A 1 77.01 21.19 20.15
CA MET A 1 76.63 20.65 18.82
C MET A 1 75.22 20.09 18.95
N ASN A 2 74.20 20.93 18.77
CA ASN A 2 73.48 21.20 17.51
C ASN A 2 72.79 19.97 16.93
N SER A 3 71.45 19.93 17.01
CA SER A 3 70.52 19.81 15.87
C SER A 3 69.12 19.46 16.40
N PHE A 4 68.26 20.45 16.65
CA PHE A 4 67.24 21.01 15.74
C PHE A 4 66.11 20.04 15.32
N PHE A 5 64.93 20.26 15.93
CA PHE A 5 63.59 20.40 15.33
C PHE A 5 63.27 19.63 14.03
N ASN A 6 62.25 18.76 14.07
CA ASN A 6 60.95 19.08 13.43
C ASN A 6 59.86 18.04 13.75
N ARG A 7 58.86 18.43 14.53
CA ARG A 7 57.57 17.71 14.63
C ARG A 7 56.65 18.28 13.56
N SER A 8 56.65 17.67 12.37
CA SER A 8 55.74 18.03 11.29
C SER A 8 54.30 17.67 11.70
N LYS A 9 53.51 18.68 12.09
CA LYS A 9 52.05 18.56 12.21
C LYS A 9 51.47 18.44 10.81
N PHE A 10 51.33 17.22 10.31
CA PHE A 10 50.62 16.94 9.07
C PHE A 10 49.10 17.08 9.30
N LYS A 11 48.60 18.32 9.30
CA LYS A 11 47.16 18.55 9.12
C LYS A 11 46.82 18.27 7.65
N ARG A 12 46.46 17.02 7.33
CA ARG A 12 45.72 16.72 6.09
C ARG A 12 44.33 17.30 6.24
N TYR A 13 44.13 18.50 5.72
CA TYR A 13 42.78 18.96 5.44
C TYR A 13 42.20 18.03 4.38
N PRO A 14 41.02 17.42 4.62
CA PRO A 14 40.40 16.58 3.61
C PRO A 14 40.19 17.46 2.38
N ASN A 15 40.71 17.00 1.25
CA ASN A 15 40.64 17.74 -0.01
C ASN A 15 39.16 18.05 -0.26
N ARG A 16 38.77 19.32 -0.38
CA ARG A 16 37.35 19.72 -0.46
C ARG A 16 36.61 18.94 -1.55
N SER A 17 37.28 18.63 -2.65
CA SER A 17 36.75 17.77 -3.72
C SER A 17 36.48 16.33 -3.28
N LEU A 18 37.32 15.72 -2.44
CA LEU A 18 37.09 14.38 -1.89
C LEU A 18 35.88 14.36 -0.94
N VAL A 19 35.72 15.41 -0.12
CA VAL A 19 34.54 15.54 0.76
C VAL A 19 33.25 15.67 -0.06
N LEU A 20 33.29 16.46 -1.13
CA LEU A 20 32.15 16.63 -2.04
C LEU A 20 31.79 15.32 -2.78
N ILE A 21 32.78 14.56 -3.23
CA ILE A 21 32.56 13.26 -3.88
C ILE A 21 31.92 12.26 -2.90
N ILE A 22 32.40 12.20 -1.66
CA ILE A 22 31.83 11.32 -0.63
C ILE A 22 30.38 11.70 -0.32
N LEU A 23 30.07 13.00 -0.22
CA LEU A 23 28.69 13.48 0.01
C LEU A 23 27.77 13.15 -1.17
N LEU A 24 28.24 13.23 -2.42
CA LEU A 24 27.49 12.85 -3.62
C LEU A 24 27.21 11.33 -3.67
N ILE A 25 28.17 10.51 -3.26
CA ILE A 25 27.99 9.05 -3.18
C ILE A 25 27.00 8.68 -2.07
N LEU A 26 27.01 9.38 -0.93
CA LEU A 26 26.03 9.17 0.13
C LEU A 26 24.63 9.63 -0.29
N PHE A 27 24.52 10.73 -1.04
CA PHE A 27 23.25 11.20 -1.60
C PHE A 27 22.68 10.27 -2.68
N SER A 28 23.52 9.58 -3.45
CA SER A 28 23.05 8.67 -4.51
C SER A 28 22.37 7.41 -3.97
N GLN A 29 22.58 7.05 -2.70
CA GLN A 29 21.89 5.93 -2.06
C GLN A 29 20.42 6.24 -1.73
N MET A 30 20.00 7.52 -1.73
CA MET A 30 18.64 7.94 -1.38
C MET A 30 17.62 7.80 -2.53
N PHE A 31 18.06 7.43 -3.75
CA PHE A 31 17.21 7.35 -4.94
C PHE A 31 16.91 5.94 -5.45
N SER A 32 17.05 4.90 -4.62
CA SER A 32 16.54 3.56 -4.97
C SER A 32 15.09 3.37 -4.52
N CYS A 33 14.17 4.10 -5.16
CA CYS A 33 12.76 3.71 -5.14
C CYS A 33 12.56 2.55 -6.14
N LYS A 34 13.12 1.37 -5.82
CA LYS A 34 12.87 0.16 -6.60
C LYS A 34 11.42 -0.24 -6.38
N LYS A 35 10.56 0.06 -7.34
CA LYS A 35 9.21 -0.52 -7.41
C LYS A 35 9.39 -2.03 -7.46
N GLU A 36 8.99 -2.74 -6.39
CA GLU A 36 8.99 -4.20 -6.39
C GLU A 36 8.18 -4.68 -7.60
N LYS A 37 8.79 -5.55 -8.42
CA LYS A 37 8.10 -6.16 -9.54
C LYS A 37 7.20 -7.24 -8.96
N GLY A 38 5.89 -7.01 -9.00
CA GLY A 38 4.90 -7.97 -8.53
C GLY A 38 5.00 -9.32 -9.23
N THR A 39 4.46 -10.36 -8.59
CA THR A 39 4.43 -11.71 -9.17
C THR A 39 3.21 -11.86 -10.08
N ASN A 40 3.42 -12.35 -11.30
CA ASN A 40 2.32 -12.62 -12.22
C ASN A 40 1.68 -13.98 -11.92
N GLN A 41 0.64 -14.00 -11.09
CA GLN A 41 -0.18 -15.19 -10.81
C GLN A 41 -1.60 -14.98 -11.36
N ILE A 42 -1.87 -15.51 -12.55
CA ILE A 42 -3.12 -15.29 -13.27
C ILE A 42 -4.33 -15.83 -12.49
N GLU A 43 -4.20 -17.00 -11.86
CA GLU A 43 -5.27 -17.60 -11.05
C GLU A 43 -5.69 -16.67 -9.91
N TRP A 44 -4.73 -16.19 -9.13
CA TRP A 44 -4.95 -15.22 -8.07
C TRP A 44 -5.58 -13.93 -8.60
N GLN A 45 -5.06 -13.37 -9.69
CA GLN A 45 -5.57 -12.12 -10.25
C GLN A 45 -7.03 -12.24 -10.66
N ASN A 46 -7.44 -13.35 -11.26
CA ASN A 46 -8.83 -13.58 -11.65
C ASN A 46 -9.73 -13.80 -10.42
N GLU A 47 -9.30 -14.66 -9.49
CA GLU A 47 -10.05 -14.94 -8.26
C GLU A 47 -10.26 -13.65 -7.45
N SER A 48 -9.18 -12.92 -7.19
CA SER A 48 -9.21 -11.70 -6.37
C SER A 48 -10.06 -10.59 -6.99
N LEU A 49 -10.14 -10.48 -8.32
CA LEU A 49 -11.06 -9.56 -8.99
C LEU A 49 -12.54 -9.94 -8.80
N SER A 50 -12.87 -11.24 -8.82
CA SER A 50 -14.22 -11.73 -8.50
C SER A 50 -14.59 -11.39 -7.04
N LEU A 51 -13.71 -11.71 -6.10
CA LEU A 51 -13.91 -11.40 -4.67
C LEU A 51 -14.06 -9.89 -4.44
N THR A 52 -13.28 -9.07 -5.16
CA THR A 52 -13.40 -7.60 -5.11
C THR A 52 -14.76 -7.12 -5.59
N SER A 53 -15.29 -7.71 -6.67
CA SER A 53 -16.61 -7.38 -7.20
C SER A 53 -17.70 -7.65 -6.16
N GLU A 54 -17.64 -8.80 -5.49
CA GLU A 54 -18.60 -9.16 -4.43
C GLU A 54 -18.54 -8.19 -3.24
N ILE A 55 -17.34 -7.81 -2.79
CA ILE A 55 -17.17 -6.80 -1.74
C ILE A 55 -17.82 -5.48 -2.16
N CYS A 56 -17.56 -5.03 -3.39
CA CYS A 56 -18.11 -3.76 -3.87
C CYS A 56 -19.62 -3.79 -4.07
N LYS A 57 -20.18 -4.93 -4.48
CA LYS A 57 -21.62 -5.16 -4.49
C LYS A 57 -22.21 -5.04 -3.07
N LYS A 58 -21.60 -5.71 -2.08
CA LYS A 58 -22.02 -5.64 -0.67
C LYS A 58 -22.01 -4.20 -0.14
N PHE A 59 -20.95 -3.44 -0.42
CA PHE A 59 -20.89 -2.04 -0.01
C PHE A 59 -21.92 -1.16 -0.72
N ARG A 60 -22.20 -1.40 -2.02
CA ARG A 60 -23.27 -0.70 -2.75
C ARG A 60 -24.63 -0.97 -2.10
N GLU A 61 -24.98 -2.24 -1.88
CA GLU A 61 -26.24 -2.64 -1.25
C GLU A 61 -26.42 -1.97 0.13
N CYS A 62 -25.35 -1.91 0.91
CA CYS A 62 -25.38 -1.24 2.21
C CYS A 62 -25.48 0.29 2.09
N ALA A 63 -24.90 0.88 1.06
CA ALA A 63 -24.96 2.32 0.84
C ALA A 63 -26.32 2.77 0.32
N ASP A 64 -26.99 1.97 -0.53
CA ASP A 64 -28.30 2.29 -1.13
C ASP A 64 -29.38 2.67 -0.09
N THR A 65 -29.32 2.09 1.12
CA THR A 65 -30.23 2.42 2.23
C THR A 65 -30.06 3.85 2.74
N GLU A 66 -28.84 4.41 2.71
CA GLU A 66 -28.52 5.78 3.12
C GLU A 66 -28.47 6.77 1.96
N TRP A 67 -28.51 6.31 0.70
CA TRP A 67 -28.46 7.21 -0.45
C TRP A 67 -29.66 8.16 -0.54
N LYS A 68 -30.75 7.86 0.16
CA LYS A 68 -31.91 8.76 0.30
C LYS A 68 -31.58 10.03 1.09
N THR A 69 -30.54 10.00 1.95
CA THR A 69 -30.15 11.13 2.80
C THR A 69 -28.92 11.88 2.28
N ILE A 70 -28.27 11.40 1.21
CA ILE A 70 -27.07 12.00 0.62
C ILE A 70 -27.45 12.93 -0.54
N PRO A 71 -26.92 14.17 -0.59
CA PRO A 71 -27.10 15.09 -1.72
C PRO A 71 -26.68 14.49 -3.08
N GLU A 72 -27.46 14.78 -4.14
CA GLU A 72 -27.30 14.22 -5.50
C GLU A 72 -25.86 14.31 -6.07
N ASN A 73 -25.16 15.41 -5.77
CA ASN A 73 -23.78 15.66 -6.20
C ASN A 73 -22.76 14.71 -5.51
N LEU A 74 -22.99 14.35 -4.25
CA LEU A 74 -22.16 13.41 -3.49
C LEU A 74 -22.53 11.95 -3.77
N LYS A 75 -23.80 11.71 -4.12
CA LYS A 75 -24.32 10.41 -4.51
C LYS A 75 -23.61 9.88 -5.76
N LYS A 76 -23.54 10.68 -6.84
CA LYS A 76 -22.83 10.30 -8.08
C LYS A 76 -21.35 9.99 -7.87
N PHE A 77 -20.69 10.71 -6.95
CA PHE A 77 -19.29 10.46 -6.61
C PHE A 77 -19.11 9.12 -5.86
N THR A 78 -20.02 8.83 -4.93
CA THR A 78 -19.99 7.59 -4.13
C THR A 78 -20.40 6.37 -4.95
N GLU A 79 -21.42 6.53 -5.80
CA GLU A 79 -21.85 5.58 -6.83
C GLU A 79 -20.71 5.16 -7.74
N GLY A 80 -19.99 6.15 -8.28
CA GLY A 80 -18.85 5.90 -9.17
C GLY A 80 -17.74 5.12 -8.49
N ARG A 81 -17.49 5.36 -7.20
CA ARG A 81 -16.44 4.64 -6.44
C ARG A 81 -16.79 3.17 -6.16
N LEU A 82 -18.07 2.87 -5.97
CA LEU A 82 -18.55 1.51 -5.69
C LEU A 82 -18.93 0.76 -6.98
N GLU A 83 -18.91 1.42 -8.14
CA GLU A 83 -19.08 0.78 -9.44
C GLU A 83 -18.01 -0.29 -9.65
N GLU A 84 -18.44 -1.46 -10.11
CA GLU A 84 -17.62 -2.67 -10.16
C GLU A 84 -16.31 -2.43 -10.92
N THR A 85 -16.40 -1.77 -12.07
CA THR A 85 -15.24 -1.45 -12.91
C THR A 85 -14.21 -0.59 -12.17
N ASN A 86 -14.68 0.44 -11.46
CA ASN A 86 -13.80 1.33 -10.69
C ASN A 86 -13.21 0.65 -9.45
N CYS A 87 -13.99 -0.19 -8.78
CA CYS A 87 -13.53 -0.96 -7.63
C CYS A 87 -12.42 -1.94 -8.01
N GLN A 88 -12.65 -2.73 -9.06
CA GLN A 88 -11.66 -3.65 -9.61
C GLN A 88 -10.43 -2.91 -10.13
N LYS A 89 -10.60 -1.78 -10.84
CA LYS A 89 -9.49 -0.95 -11.30
C LYS A 89 -8.60 -0.51 -10.15
N ARG A 90 -9.19 0.00 -9.07
CA ARG A 90 -8.45 0.40 -7.87
C ARG A 90 -7.74 -0.78 -7.21
N PHE A 91 -8.38 -1.95 -7.18
CA PHE A 91 -7.75 -3.15 -6.63
C PHE A 91 -6.55 -3.62 -7.46
N ARG A 92 -6.62 -3.56 -8.80
CA ARG A 92 -5.48 -3.87 -9.69
C ARG A 92 -4.23 -3.03 -9.41
N GLU A 93 -4.43 -1.82 -8.89
CA GLU A 93 -3.34 -0.92 -8.54
C GLU A 93 -2.66 -1.27 -7.20
N SER A 94 -3.33 -2.05 -6.34
CA SER A 94 -2.85 -2.40 -5.01
C SER A 94 -1.67 -3.38 -5.00
N ASN A 95 -0.91 -3.37 -3.91
CA ASN A 95 0.15 -4.35 -3.68
C ASN A 95 -0.41 -5.76 -3.49
N ALA A 96 -1.64 -5.91 -2.96
CA ALA A 96 -2.27 -7.21 -2.78
C ALA A 96 -2.57 -7.91 -4.12
N TYR A 97 -3.07 -7.18 -5.11
CA TYR A 97 -3.26 -7.71 -6.46
C TYR A 97 -1.92 -8.14 -7.10
N LYS A 98 -0.87 -7.36 -6.83
CA LYS A 98 0.49 -7.59 -7.36
C LYS A 98 1.33 -8.57 -6.52
N LEU A 99 0.81 -9.03 -5.38
CA LEU A 99 1.51 -9.85 -4.39
C LEU A 99 2.86 -9.23 -3.97
N ILE A 100 2.82 -7.97 -3.56
CA ILE A 100 3.97 -7.14 -3.13
C ILE A 100 3.91 -6.89 -1.62
N GLY A 101 5.06 -6.76 -0.96
CA GLY A 101 5.13 -6.33 0.45
C GLY A 101 4.85 -7.43 1.50
N GLY A 102 4.83 -8.70 1.10
CA GLY A 102 4.63 -9.82 2.02
C GLY A 102 4.70 -11.18 1.33
N ASP A 103 4.53 -12.26 2.10
CA ASP A 103 4.41 -13.62 1.55
C ASP A 103 3.11 -13.75 0.72
N PRO A 104 3.18 -14.22 -0.55
CA PRO A 104 2.00 -14.33 -1.40
C PRO A 104 0.86 -15.13 -0.78
N ASN A 105 1.14 -16.26 -0.11
CA ASN A 105 0.10 -17.09 0.49
C ASN A 105 -0.58 -16.37 1.65
N GLN A 106 0.18 -15.62 2.46
CA GLN A 106 -0.39 -14.79 3.53
C GLN A 106 -1.26 -13.66 2.98
N ILE A 107 -0.81 -12.96 1.93
CA ILE A 107 -1.60 -11.90 1.28
C ILE A 107 -2.95 -12.46 0.81
N GLN A 108 -2.92 -13.59 0.11
CA GLN A 108 -4.13 -14.25 -0.41
C GLN A 108 -5.04 -14.70 0.74
N THR A 109 -4.47 -15.30 1.78
CA THR A 109 -5.22 -15.79 2.95
C THR A 109 -5.93 -14.64 3.67
N HIS A 110 -5.21 -13.58 4.02
CA HIS A 110 -5.79 -12.41 4.69
C HIS A 110 -6.88 -11.75 3.85
N TYR A 111 -6.70 -11.68 2.54
CA TYR A 111 -7.72 -11.15 1.65
C TYR A 111 -8.99 -12.00 1.64
N LYS A 112 -8.85 -13.33 1.48
CA LYS A 112 -9.98 -14.27 1.47
C LYS A 112 -10.73 -14.29 2.81
N GLU A 113 -10.01 -14.23 3.93
CA GLU A 113 -10.62 -14.16 5.26
C GLU A 113 -11.33 -12.82 5.50
N CYS A 114 -10.71 -11.71 5.07
CA CYS A 114 -11.35 -10.40 5.15
C CYS A 114 -12.62 -10.35 4.28
N HIS A 115 -12.56 -10.86 3.05
CA HIS A 115 -13.71 -11.00 2.14
C HIS A 115 -14.88 -11.75 2.81
N LYS A 116 -14.62 -12.95 3.34
CA LYS A 116 -15.63 -13.75 4.02
C LYS A 116 -16.27 -12.99 5.19
N SER A 117 -15.45 -12.27 5.95
CA SER A 117 -15.93 -11.49 7.08
C SER A 117 -16.78 -10.29 6.64
N ILE A 118 -16.37 -9.56 5.59
CA ILE A 118 -17.15 -8.44 5.05
C ILE A 118 -18.52 -8.91 4.55
N LEU A 119 -18.58 -10.05 3.85
CA LEU A 119 -19.85 -10.56 3.33
C LEU A 119 -20.83 -10.98 4.44
N SER A 120 -20.33 -11.51 5.56
CA SER A 120 -21.15 -11.92 6.70
C SER A 120 -21.58 -10.77 7.61
N MET A 121 -20.95 -9.61 7.52
CA MET A 121 -21.31 -8.42 8.30
C MET A 121 -22.65 -7.83 7.90
N SER A 122 -23.34 -7.23 8.88
CA SER A 122 -24.50 -6.38 8.62
C SER A 122 -24.07 -5.03 8.04
N CYS A 123 -24.98 -4.35 7.34
CA CYS A 123 -24.71 -3.02 6.81
C CYS A 123 -24.42 -2.00 7.92
N GLY A 124 -25.11 -2.10 9.06
CA GLY A 124 -24.82 -1.25 10.23
C GLY A 124 -23.41 -1.45 10.77
N ASP A 125 -22.91 -2.70 10.81
CA ASP A 125 -21.53 -2.96 11.22
C ASP A 125 -20.49 -2.41 10.24
N LEU A 126 -20.77 -2.51 8.93
CA LEU A 126 -19.92 -1.97 7.88
C LEU A 126 -19.89 -0.43 7.91
N GLN A 127 -21.04 0.21 8.12
CA GLN A 127 -21.17 1.67 8.25
C GLN A 127 -20.44 2.20 9.51
N LEU A 128 -20.50 1.46 10.62
CA LEU A 128 -19.74 1.76 11.83
C LEU A 128 -18.24 1.47 11.72
N GLY A 129 -17.77 0.98 10.56
CA GLY A 129 -16.36 0.73 10.31
C GLY A 129 -15.79 -0.45 11.11
N LYS A 130 -16.63 -1.38 11.57
CA LYS A 130 -16.19 -2.55 12.37
C LYS A 130 -15.22 -3.47 11.61
N MET A 131 -15.12 -3.33 10.28
CA MET A 131 -14.09 -4.02 9.48
C MET A 131 -12.66 -3.70 9.94
N ASN A 132 -12.44 -2.52 10.53
CA ASN A 132 -11.13 -2.11 11.07
C ASN A 132 -10.78 -2.81 12.40
N GLN A 133 -11.67 -3.66 12.91
CA GLN A 133 -11.46 -4.48 14.10
C GLN A 133 -11.21 -5.95 13.73
N ILE A 134 -11.40 -6.32 12.47
CA ILE A 134 -11.22 -7.69 11.97
C ILE A 134 -9.74 -7.88 11.66
N PRO A 135 -9.04 -8.82 12.33
CA PRO A 135 -7.59 -8.98 12.18
C PRO A 135 -7.16 -9.18 10.72
N ALA A 136 -7.87 -10.02 9.96
CA ALA A 136 -7.58 -10.27 8.55
C ALA A 136 -7.72 -9.00 7.69
N CYS A 137 -8.74 -8.18 7.92
CA CYS A 137 -8.95 -6.93 7.19
C CYS A 137 -7.90 -5.88 7.55
N VAL A 138 -7.53 -5.79 8.83
CA VAL A 138 -6.47 -4.87 9.29
C VAL A 138 -5.12 -5.28 8.68
N SER A 139 -4.80 -6.57 8.68
CA SER A 139 -3.59 -7.08 8.04
C SER A 139 -3.60 -6.81 6.54
N PHE A 140 -4.71 -7.05 5.86
CA PHE A 140 -4.88 -6.74 4.45
C PHE A 140 -4.71 -5.24 4.15
N GLN A 141 -5.31 -4.35 4.94
CA GLN A 141 -5.20 -2.89 4.76
C GLN A 141 -3.75 -2.40 4.85
N LYS A 142 -2.93 -3.02 5.70
CA LYS A 142 -1.49 -2.71 5.81
C LYS A 142 -0.72 -3.11 4.57
N ILE A 143 -1.14 -4.18 3.89
CA ILE A 143 -0.53 -4.64 2.64
C ILE A 143 -0.99 -3.78 1.47
N GLN A 144 -2.27 -3.41 1.44
CA GLN A 144 -2.90 -2.76 0.29
C GLN A 144 -2.25 -1.42 -0.12
N ASN A 145 -1.65 -0.69 0.83
CA ASN A 145 -1.05 0.63 0.64
C ASN A 145 0.48 0.57 0.59
#